data_AF-A0A151TCH6-F1
#
_entry.id   AF-A0A151TCH6-F1
#
_cell.length_a   1.000
_cell.length_b   1.000
_cell.length_c   1.000
_cell.angle_alpha   90.00
_cell.angle_beta   90.00
_cell.angle_gamma   90.00
#
_symmetry.space_group_name_H-M   'P 1'
#
loop_
_entity.id
_entity.type
_entity.pdbx_description
1 polymer ?
#
loop_
_entity_poly.entity_id
_entity_poly.type
_entity_poly.pdbx_seq_one_letter_code
_entity_poly.pdbx_strand_id
1 'polypeptide(L)'
;MQKLVTAPDQQKGYELKEGKLFFKGKLVLPKNSCRIPLIIREFHASAMGGHAGVFRTFKRVSTAFFWKGMKKDITKFVAECHICQTNKYQTLVPWGLLQPLPIPTQIWTDLSMDFIVGNNPWKI
;
A
#
# COMPACT_ATOMS: atom_id res chain seq x y z
N MET A 1 5.70 19.54 -18.72
CA MET A 1 6.95 18.87 -19.08
C MET A 1 7.66 19.68 -20.15
N GLN A 2 7.08 19.86 -21.33
CA GLN A 2 7.63 20.80 -22.33
C GLN A 2 7.89 22.20 -21.74
N LYS A 3 6.94 22.79 -21.00
CA LYS A 3 7.14 24.11 -20.36
C LYS A 3 8.20 24.20 -19.25
N LEU A 4 8.68 23.09 -18.68
CA LEU A 4 9.69 23.09 -17.60
C LEU A 4 11.11 22.81 -18.11
N VAL A 5 11.22 22.28 -19.33
CA VAL A 5 12.50 22.09 -20.02
C VAL A 5 12.94 23.41 -20.67
N THR A 6 11.99 24.27 -21.04
CA THR A 6 12.26 25.54 -21.75
C THR A 6 12.74 26.67 -20.82
N ALA A 7 12.47 26.61 -19.52
CA ALA A 7 12.91 27.63 -18.55
C ALA A 7 12.93 27.07 -17.10
N PRO A 8 13.89 26.18 -16.76
CA PRO A 8 14.00 25.60 -15.43
C PRO A 8 14.30 26.66 -14.34
N ASP A 9 14.86 27.80 -14.73
CA ASP A 9 15.31 28.88 -13.84
C ASP A 9 14.18 29.77 -13.29
N GLN A 10 12.97 29.66 -13.87
CA GLN A 10 11.81 30.48 -13.47
C GLN A 10 10.98 29.87 -12.33
N GLN A 11 11.32 28.67 -11.83
CA GLN A 11 10.67 28.05 -10.69
C GLN A 11 11.67 27.69 -9.58
N LYS A 12 11.53 28.37 -8.43
CA LYS A 12 12.36 28.17 -7.23
C LYS A 12 12.53 26.67 -6.90
N GLY A 13 13.76 26.18 -6.91
CA GLY A 13 14.16 24.85 -6.43
C GLY A 13 14.29 23.75 -7.50
N TYR A 14 14.13 24.08 -8.78
CA TYR A 14 14.45 23.18 -9.89
C TYR A 14 15.85 23.46 -10.44
N GLU A 15 16.58 22.40 -10.77
CA GLU A 15 17.95 22.46 -11.30
C GLU A 15 18.04 21.60 -12.55
N LEU A 16 18.64 22.11 -13.63
CA LEU A 16 18.93 21.32 -14.83
C LEU A 16 20.41 20.90 -14.80
N LYS A 17 20.67 19.59 -14.74
CA LYS A 17 22.03 19.01 -14.75
C LYS A 17 22.10 17.94 -15.82
N GLU A 18 23.04 18.07 -16.75
CA GLU A 18 23.27 17.07 -17.82
C GLU A 18 21.99 16.69 -18.60
N GLY A 19 21.14 17.67 -18.91
CA GLY A 19 19.87 17.43 -19.60
C GLY A 19 18.79 16.74 -18.76
N LYS A 20 19.01 16.54 -17.47
CA LYS A 20 18.04 15.99 -16.51
C LYS A 20 17.57 17.07 -15.55
N LEU A 21 16.27 17.08 -15.28
CA LEU A 21 15.66 18.01 -14.34
C LEU A 21 15.68 17.42 -12.93
N PHE A 22 16.14 18.19 -11.96
CA PHE A 22 16.16 17.84 -10.54
C PHE A 22 15.30 18.83 -9.75
N PHE A 23 14.70 18.36 -8.66
CA PHE A 23 13.98 19.19 -7.69
C PHE A 23 14.44 18.81 -6.29
N LYS A 24 15.08 19.73 -5.57
CA LYS A 24 15.67 19.47 -4.24
C LYS A 24 16.55 18.19 -4.22
N GLY A 25 17.41 18.02 -5.22
CA GLY A 25 18.27 16.84 -5.38
C GLY A 25 17.62 15.57 -5.92
N LYS A 26 16.31 15.59 -6.25
CA LYS A 26 15.56 14.42 -6.73
C LYS A 26 15.33 14.49 -8.23
N LEU A 27 15.50 13.38 -8.94
CA LEU A 27 15.27 13.32 -10.39
C LEU A 27 13.78 13.51 -10.70
N VAL A 28 13.47 14.51 -11.52
CA VAL A 28 12.10 14.84 -11.92
C VAL A 28 11.72 14.01 -13.14
N LEU A 29 10.62 13.26 -13.01
CA LEU A 29 10.08 12.45 -14.09
C LEU A 29 8.82 13.09 -14.69
N PRO A 30 8.71 13.11 -16.02
CA PRO A 30 7.58 12.55 -16.72
C PRO A 30 6.29 12.21 -16.00
N LYS A 31 5.23 13.04 -15.85
CA LYS A 31 3.96 12.51 -15.29
C LYS A 31 3.47 11.30 -16.09
N ASN A 32 3.67 11.33 -17.40
CA ASN A 32 3.30 10.26 -18.32
C ASN A 32 4.50 9.38 -18.70
N SER A 33 5.56 9.34 -17.88
CA SER A 33 6.72 8.50 -18.14
C SER A 33 6.37 7.02 -17.96
N CYS A 34 6.68 6.21 -18.96
CA CYS A 34 6.58 4.75 -18.91
C CYS A 34 7.45 4.12 -17.81
N ARG A 35 8.42 4.86 -17.25
CA ARG A 35 9.29 4.39 -16.17
C ARG A 35 8.64 4.47 -14.79
N ILE A 36 7.58 5.26 -14.60
CA ILE A 36 6.93 5.40 -13.30
C ILE A 36 6.46 4.05 -12.75
N PRO A 37 5.69 3.23 -13.50
CA PRO A 37 5.27 1.92 -13.01
C PRO A 37 6.43 0.99 -12.65
N LEU A 38 7.52 1.03 -13.43
CA LEU A 38 8.72 0.21 -13.18
C LEU A 38 9.41 0.62 -11.88
N ILE A 39 9.55 1.93 -11.64
CA ILE A 39 10.14 2.46 -10.41
C ILE A 39 9.27 2.07 -9.21
N ILE A 40 7.95 2.27 -9.29
CA ILE A 40 7.07 1.90 -8.17
C ILE A 40 7.17 0.40 -7.89
N ARG A 41 7.16 -0.44 -8.93
CA ARG A 41 7.32 -1.90 -8.81
C ARG A 41 8.63 -2.26 -8.12
N GLU A 42 9.75 -1.65 -8.49
CA GLU A 42 11.06 -1.93 -7.89
C GLU A 42 11.09 -1.62 -6.39
N PHE A 43 10.56 -0.46 -5.99
CA PHE A 43 10.55 -0.07 -4.57
C PHE A 43 9.45 -0.73 -3.73
N HIS A 44 8.45 -1.35 -4.38
CA HIS A 44 7.34 -2.02 -3.74
C HIS A 44 7.52 -3.54 -3.65
N ALA A 45 7.77 -4.20 -4.79
CA ALA A 45 7.68 -5.65 -4.96
C ALA A 45 9.03 -6.37 -4.97
N SER A 46 10.16 -5.65 -5.00
CA SER A 46 11.47 -6.29 -4.82
C SER A 46 11.61 -6.90 -3.42
N ALA A 47 12.62 -7.74 -3.21
CA ALA A 47 12.95 -8.28 -1.88
C ALA A 47 13.19 -7.16 -0.85
N MET A 48 13.82 -6.05 -1.27
CA MET A 48 14.00 -4.86 -0.43
C MET A 48 12.68 -4.09 -0.22
N GLY A 49 11.84 -4.05 -1.26
CA GLY A 49 10.50 -3.48 -1.26
C GLY A 49 9.57 -4.16 -0.26
N GLY A 50 9.57 -5.49 -0.25
CA GLY A 50 8.86 -6.33 0.71
C GLY A 50 7.35 -6.14 0.72
N HIS A 51 6.76 -5.75 -0.42
CA HIS A 51 5.33 -5.43 -0.54
C HIS A 51 4.83 -4.42 0.49
N ALA A 52 5.68 -3.45 0.83
CA ALA A 52 5.38 -2.47 1.85
C ALA A 52 4.20 -1.56 1.45
N GLY A 53 3.46 -1.10 2.46
CA GLY A 53 2.33 -0.20 2.28
C GLY A 53 2.72 1.15 1.67
N VAL A 54 1.70 1.93 1.28
CA VAL A 54 1.82 3.20 0.55
C VAL A 54 2.88 4.14 1.14
N PHE A 55 2.86 4.37 2.45
CA PHE A 55 3.77 5.32 3.10
C PHE A 55 5.24 4.93 2.98
N ARG A 56 5.59 3.66 3.23
CA ARG A 56 6.97 3.17 3.13
C ARG A 56 7.47 3.21 1.69
N THR A 57 6.64 2.77 0.75
CA THR A 57 6.93 2.82 -0.69
C THR A 57 7.14 4.27 -1.15
N PHE A 58 6.24 5.18 -0.78
CA PHE A 58 6.38 6.61 -1.07
C PHE A 58 7.67 7.20 -0.51
N LYS A 59 7.99 6.94 0.76
CA LYS A 59 9.20 7.44 1.41
C LYS A 59 10.44 7.01 0.64
N ARG A 60 10.55 5.73 0.27
CA ARG A 60 11.66 5.17 -0.51
C ARG A 60 11.78 5.76 -1.90
N VAL A 61 10.68 5.83 -2.65
CA VAL A 61 10.70 6.42 -4.00
C VAL A 61 11.09 7.90 -3.93
N SER A 62 10.60 8.61 -2.91
CA SER A 62 10.84 10.04 -2.74
C SER A 62 12.27 10.42 -2.35
N THR A 63 13.16 9.46 -2.07
CA THR A 63 14.58 9.77 -1.82
C THR A 63 15.29 10.15 -3.12
N ALA A 64 14.96 9.48 -4.23
CA ALA A 64 15.64 9.62 -5.51
C ALA A 64 14.80 10.30 -6.58
N PHE A 65 13.47 10.18 -6.54
CA PHE A 65 12.59 10.61 -7.62
C PHE A 65 11.51 11.60 -7.17
N PHE A 66 11.03 12.39 -8.12
CA PHE A 66 9.89 13.27 -7.95
C PHE A 66 9.07 13.34 -9.24
N TRP A 67 7.74 13.32 -9.12
CA TRP A 67 6.85 13.71 -10.21
C TRP A 67 5.53 14.23 -9.66
N LYS A 68 4.82 15.01 -10.49
CA LYS A 68 3.50 15.54 -10.12
C LYS A 68 2.49 14.40 -10.04
N GLY A 69 1.94 14.15 -8.86
CA GLY A 69 0.95 13.10 -8.62
C GLY A 69 1.52 11.82 -7.98
N MET A 70 2.81 11.77 -7.66
CA MET A 70 3.51 10.60 -7.12
C MET A 70 2.77 9.83 -6.02
N LYS A 71 2.22 10.53 -5.03
CA LYS A 71 1.46 9.87 -3.95
C LYS A 71 0.23 9.13 -4.49
N LYS A 72 -0.51 9.73 -5.42
CA LYS A 72 -1.71 9.13 -6.01
C LYS A 72 -1.36 7.89 -6.83
N ASP A 73 -0.32 7.97 -7.64
CA ASP A 73 0.12 6.85 -8.48
C ASP A 73 0.62 5.67 -7.63
N ILE A 74 1.39 5.95 -6.57
CA ILE A 74 1.86 4.92 -5.63
C ILE A 74 0.68 4.31 -4.86
N THR A 75 -0.28 5.11 -4.38
CA THR A 75 -1.47 4.58 -3.71
C THR A 75 -2.24 3.65 -4.63
N LYS A 76 -2.46 4.04 -5.88
CA LYS A 76 -3.16 3.22 -6.88
C LYS A 76 -2.42 1.89 -7.11
N PHE A 77 -1.10 1.95 -7.35
CA PHE A 77 -0.29 0.76 -7.58
C PHE A 77 -0.34 -0.23 -6.41
N VAL A 78 -0.22 0.26 -5.18
CA VAL A 78 -0.27 -0.59 -3.97
C VAL A 78 -1.68 -1.17 -3.75
N ALA A 79 -2.73 -0.42 -4.06
CA ALA A 79 -4.11 -0.92 -4.00
C ALA A 79 -4.38 -2.04 -5.02
N GLU A 80 -3.76 -1.97 -6.20
CA GLU A 80 -3.87 -2.97 -7.27
C GLU A 80 -2.96 -4.20 -7.06
N CYS A 81 -2.11 -4.21 -6.03
CA CYS A 81 -1.17 -5.30 -5.78
C CYS A 81 -1.86 -6.53 -5.17
N HIS A 82 -2.02 -7.59 -5.96
CA HIS A 82 -2.67 -8.84 -5.54
C HIS A 82 -2.05 -9.47 -4.28
N ILE A 83 -0.72 -9.51 -4.17
CA ILE A 83 -0.01 -10.06 -3.00
C ILE A 83 -0.35 -9.26 -1.73
N CYS A 84 -0.42 -7.93 -1.84
CA CYS A 84 -0.82 -7.09 -0.70
C CYS A 84 -2.29 -7.28 -0.33
N GLN A 85 -3.18 -7.40 -1.32
CA GLN A 85 -4.63 -7.56 -1.07
C GLN A 85 -4.96 -8.93 -0.45
N THR A 86 -4.24 -9.99 -0.84
CA THR A 86 -4.44 -11.34 -0.30
C THR A 86 -3.82 -11.50 1.09
N ASN A 87 -2.65 -10.91 1.33
CA ASN A 87 -1.93 -11.10 2.59
C ASN A 87 -2.40 -10.15 3.72
N LYS A 88 -3.14 -9.09 3.39
CA LYS A 88 -3.73 -8.19 4.39
C LYS A 88 -5.16 -8.63 4.68
N TYR A 89 -5.36 -9.29 5.81
CA TYR A 89 -6.69 -9.49 6.35
C TYR A 89 -7.34 -8.13 6.65
N GLN A 90 -8.64 -8.00 6.39
CA GLN A 90 -9.39 -6.84 6.82
C GLN A 90 -9.43 -6.83 8.35
N THR A 91 -8.83 -5.81 8.97
CA THR A 91 -8.97 -5.55 10.42
C THR A 91 -10.29 -4.83 10.74
N LEU A 92 -11.19 -4.72 9.77
CA LEU A 92 -12.53 -4.23 10.04
C LEU A 92 -13.22 -5.30 10.90
N VAL A 93 -13.88 -4.85 11.96
CA VAL A 93 -14.85 -5.70 12.65
C VAL A 93 -15.83 -6.25 11.60
N PRO A 94 -16.27 -7.50 11.73
CA PRO A 94 -17.35 -8.02 10.90
C PRO A 94 -18.47 -6.98 10.84
N TRP A 95 -18.97 -6.70 9.63
CA TRP A 95 -20.05 -5.74 9.47
C TRP A 95 -21.28 -6.24 10.22
N GLY A 96 -21.58 -5.60 11.35
CA GLY A 96 -22.72 -5.94 12.19
C GLY A 96 -22.34 -6.05 13.67
N LEU A 97 -23.32 -5.76 14.52
CA LEU A 97 -23.26 -6.16 15.92
C LEU A 97 -23.37 -7.69 15.97
N LEU A 98 -22.65 -8.34 16.88
CA LEU A 98 -22.94 -9.73 17.25
C LEU A 98 -24.45 -9.81 17.49
N GLN A 99 -25.15 -10.68 16.77
CA GLN A 99 -26.57 -10.95 17.00
C GLN A 99 -26.64 -11.99 18.11
N PRO A 100 -26.87 -11.61 19.37
CA PRO A 100 -27.08 -12.60 20.42
C PRO A 100 -28.33 -13.41 20.08
N LEU A 101 -28.30 -14.70 20.41
CA LEU A 101 -29.52 -15.51 20.39
C LEU A 101 -30.53 -14.90 21.37
N PRO A 102 -31.84 -14.94 21.05
CA PRO A 102 -32.87 -14.51 22.00
C PRO A 102 -32.76 -15.33 23.29
N ILE A 103 -33.09 -14.70 24.42
CA ILE A 103 -33.07 -15.39 25.72
C ILE A 103 -34.19 -16.45 25.69
N PRO A 104 -33.87 -17.74 25.95
CA PRO A 104 -34.89 -18.79 26.00
C PRO A 104 -35.91 -18.51 27.11
N THR A 105 -37.20 -18.67 26.81
CA THR A 105 -38.29 -18.45 27.78
C THR A 105 -38.71 -19.73 28.52
N GLN A 106 -38.22 -20.89 28.08
CA GLN A 106 -38.55 -22.20 28.64
C GLN A 106 -37.31 -23.12 28.65
N ILE A 107 -37.28 -24.06 29.58
CA ILE A 107 -36.24 -25.10 29.64
C ILE A 107 -36.28 -25.97 28.37
N TRP A 108 -35.11 -26.37 27.86
CA TRP A 108 -34.94 -27.30 26.73
C TRP A 108 -35.37 -26.79 25.34
N THR A 109 -35.63 -25.50 25.13
CA THR A 109 -36.01 -24.97 23.80
C THR A 109 -34.83 -24.79 22.85
N ASP A 110 -33.65 -24.54 23.40
CA ASP A 110 -32.44 -24.21 22.65
C ASP A 110 -31.29 -25.11 23.13
N LEU A 111 -30.79 -25.96 22.23
CA LEU A 111 -29.68 -26.89 22.50
C LEU A 111 -28.51 -26.54 21.57
N SER A 112 -27.40 -26.09 22.14
CA SER A 112 -26.13 -25.94 21.42
C SER A 112 -25.20 -27.10 21.78
N MET A 113 -24.50 -27.63 20.78
CA MET A 113 -23.51 -28.69 20.92
C MET A 113 -22.23 -28.27 20.22
N ASP A 114 -21.09 -28.46 20.88
CA ASP A 114 -19.78 -28.20 20.33
C ASP A 114 -18.88 -29.44 20.49
N PHE A 115 -17.96 -29.64 19.55
CA PHE A 115 -17.02 -30.76 19.59
C PHE A 115 -15.67 -30.26 20.07
N ILE A 116 -15.23 -30.73 21.24
CA ILE A 116 -13.86 -30.51 21.69
C ILE A 116 -12.97 -31.58 21.06
N VAL A 117 -12.15 -31.19 20.10
CA VAL A 117 -11.12 -32.06 19.52
C VAL A 117 -9.76 -31.69 20.12
N GLY A 118 -9.22 -32.57 20.97
CA GLY A 118 -7.83 -32.52 21.42
C GLY A 118 -7.63 -32.25 22.91
N ASN A 119 -7.79 -33.28 23.75
CA ASN A 119 -6.99 -33.42 24.96
C ASN A 119 -5.96 -34.52 24.69
N ASN A 120 -4.84 -34.16 24.04
CA ASN A 120 -3.71 -35.07 23.91
C ASN A 120 -2.67 -34.71 24.98
N PRO A 121 -2.59 -35.43 26.12
CA PRO A 121 -1.65 -35.12 27.20
C PRO A 121 -0.16 -35.39 26.85
N TRP A 122 0.15 -35.75 25.61
CA TRP A 122 1.49 -36.22 25.19
C TRP A 122 2.14 -35.41 24.07
N LYS A 123 1.88 -34.10 23.95
CA LYS A 123 2.76 -33.22 23.16
C LYS A 123 3.82 -32.59 24.07
N ILE A 124 4.98 -33.25 24.14
CA ILE A 124 6.30 -32.72 24.54
C ILE A 124 6.98 -32.17 23.28
#